data_AF-A0A090RR12-F1
#
_entry.id   AF-A0A090RR12-F1
#
_cell.length_a   1.000
_cell.length_b   1.000
_cell.length_c   1.000
_cell.angle_alpha   90.00
_cell.angle_beta   90.00
_cell.angle_gamma   90.00
#
_symmetry.space_group_name_H-M   'P 1'
#
loop_
_entity.id
_entity.type
_entity.pdbx_description
1 polymer ?
#
loop_
_entity_poly.entity_id
_entity_poly.type
_entity_poly.pdbx_seq_one_letter_code
_entity_poly.pdbx_strand_id
1 'polypeptide(L)'
;MSRFLTAPLARALKDVAPKVTLEEYPSSREPIQLLKDGQVDFSIHVEEPPQSDEYQLQKIGSTYPVIYGSRTHPLTQHTDITIEDCLNYQFVDLSLDVRSNHNYLNPIDVELAKQGQSRTIALKSGQLSTLLDSLAGTDRLMISSHALADDLLNHEDLQVIKAFNRDDYYVGLYLIEHRKTESSPAHRWFKQLVVDSLSERISTT
;
A
#
# COMPACT_ATOMS: atom_id res chain seq x y z
N MET A 1 -4.40 -0.04 1.59
CA MET A 1 -4.98 -1.36 1.23
C MET A 1 -6.50 -1.34 1.21
N SER A 2 -7.18 -0.93 2.28
CA SER A 2 -8.66 -0.95 2.37
C SER A 2 -9.43 -0.38 1.16
N ARG A 3 -9.16 0.86 0.73
CA ARG A 3 -9.84 1.46 -0.46
C ARG A 3 -9.51 0.74 -1.77
N PHE A 4 -8.26 0.31 -1.93
CA PHE A 4 -7.76 -0.27 -3.18
C PHE A 4 -8.21 -1.72 -3.41
N LEU A 5 -8.25 -2.50 -2.34
CA LEU A 5 -8.51 -3.94 -2.40
C LEU A 5 -9.80 -4.32 -1.68
N THR A 6 -9.88 -4.03 -0.38
CA THR A 6 -10.95 -4.56 0.50
C THR A 6 -12.33 -4.06 0.07
N ALA A 7 -12.47 -2.78 -0.27
CA ALA A 7 -13.75 -2.21 -0.69
C ALA A 7 -14.25 -2.81 -2.03
N PRO A 8 -13.44 -2.90 -3.11
CA PRO A 8 -13.79 -3.66 -4.31
C PRO A 8 -14.13 -5.12 -4.05
N LEU A 9 -13.33 -5.81 -3.22
CA LEU A 9 -13.54 -7.22 -2.89
C LEU A 9 -14.87 -7.44 -2.15
N ALA A 10 -15.17 -6.60 -1.16
CA ALA A 10 -16.45 -6.61 -0.45
C ALA A 10 -17.63 -6.40 -1.40
N ARG A 11 -17.47 -5.54 -2.42
CA ARG A 11 -18.48 -5.33 -3.46
C ARG A 11 -18.66 -6.58 -4.33
N ALA A 12 -17.57 -7.20 -4.77
CA ALA A 12 -17.63 -8.44 -5.55
C ALA A 12 -18.29 -9.58 -4.75
N LEU A 13 -17.95 -9.72 -3.47
CA LEU A 13 -18.52 -10.73 -2.56
C LEU A 13 -20.04 -10.63 -2.41
N LYS A 14 -20.61 -9.43 -2.46
CA LYS A 14 -22.07 -9.23 -2.42
C LYS A 14 -22.78 -10.05 -3.51
N ASP A 15 -22.19 -10.11 -4.70
CA ASP A 15 -22.83 -10.74 -5.86
C ASP A 15 -22.58 -12.25 -5.90
N VAL A 16 -21.39 -12.71 -5.53
CA VAL A 16 -21.00 -14.12 -5.63
C VAL A 16 -21.24 -14.94 -4.35
N ALA A 17 -21.26 -14.28 -3.18
CA ALA A 17 -21.35 -14.94 -1.88
C ALA A 17 -21.97 -14.02 -0.79
N PRO A 18 -23.24 -13.58 -0.93
CA PRO A 18 -23.84 -12.51 -0.10
C PRO A 18 -23.96 -12.80 1.40
N LYS A 19 -23.69 -14.04 1.84
CA LYS A 19 -23.79 -14.47 3.24
C LYS A 19 -22.44 -14.59 3.95
N VAL A 20 -21.33 -14.36 3.25
CA VAL A 20 -19.99 -14.41 3.85
C VAL A 20 -19.64 -13.07 4.49
N THR A 21 -18.84 -13.12 5.55
CA THR A 21 -18.27 -11.94 6.19
C THR A 21 -16.83 -11.79 5.73
N LEU A 22 -16.45 -10.58 5.30
CA LEU A 22 -15.06 -10.21 5.07
C LEU A 22 -14.60 -9.34 6.24
N GLU A 23 -13.54 -9.77 6.90
CA GLU A 23 -12.88 -9.01 7.97
C GLU A 23 -11.49 -8.58 7.52
N GLU A 24 -11.18 -7.29 7.66
CA GLU A 24 -9.85 -6.73 7.42
C GLU A 24 -9.21 -6.37 8.75
N TYR A 25 -7.97 -6.82 8.93
CA TYR A 25 -7.13 -6.46 10.06
C TYR A 25 -6.03 -5.50 9.58
N PRO A 26 -5.64 -4.49 10.39
CA PRO A 26 -4.45 -3.70 10.10
C PRO A 26 -3.24 -4.61 9.91
N SER A 27 -2.27 -4.18 9.10
CA SER A 27 -1.03 -4.93 8.91
C SER A 27 -0.38 -5.24 10.26
N SER A 28 -0.09 -6.53 10.47
CA SER A 28 0.57 -7.04 11.67
C SER A 28 2.04 -7.32 11.40
N ARG A 29 2.86 -7.27 12.46
CA ARG A 29 4.28 -7.61 12.43
C ARG A 29 4.55 -9.10 12.28
N GLU A 30 3.61 -9.92 12.72
CA GLU A 30 3.75 -11.37 12.69
C GLU A 30 2.63 -11.97 11.84
N PRO A 31 2.56 -11.61 10.55
CA PRO A 31 1.54 -12.14 9.65
C PRO A 31 1.59 -13.66 9.62
N ILE A 32 2.80 -14.23 9.68
CA ILE A 32 3.02 -15.67 9.70
C ILE A 32 2.43 -16.31 10.97
N GLN A 33 2.56 -15.67 12.13
CA GLN A 33 1.99 -16.19 13.37
C GLN A 33 0.46 -16.12 13.35
N LEU A 34 -0.12 -15.00 12.87
CA LEU A 34 -1.58 -14.88 12.72
C LEU A 34 -2.15 -15.91 11.74
N LEU A 35 -1.45 -16.16 10.62
CA LEU A 35 -1.80 -17.21 9.66
C LEU A 35 -1.69 -18.61 10.28
N LYS A 36 -0.65 -18.85 11.08
CA LYS A 36 -0.40 -20.14 11.75
C LYS A 36 -1.44 -20.47 12.82
N ASP A 37 -1.88 -19.44 13.55
CA ASP A 37 -2.90 -19.52 14.59
C ASP A 37 -4.33 -19.50 14.03
N GLY A 38 -4.50 -19.24 12.73
CA GLY A 38 -5.81 -19.14 12.09
C GLY A 38 -6.60 -17.90 12.49
N GLN A 39 -5.92 -16.84 12.93
CA GLN A 39 -6.55 -15.54 13.21
C GLN A 39 -6.85 -14.77 11.93
N VAL A 40 -6.08 -15.01 10.86
CA VAL A 40 -6.33 -14.52 9.51
C VAL A 40 -6.13 -15.65 8.52
N ASP A 41 -6.91 -15.65 7.43
CA ASP A 41 -6.80 -16.66 6.38
C ASP A 41 -5.71 -16.31 5.35
N PHE A 42 -5.51 -15.01 5.11
CA PHE A 42 -4.56 -14.47 4.15
C PHE A 42 -3.89 -13.20 4.69
N SER A 43 -2.67 -12.91 4.22
CA SER A 43 -1.99 -11.64 4.44
C SER A 43 -1.41 -11.07 3.15
N ILE A 44 -1.29 -9.74 3.04
CA ILE A 44 -0.72 -9.07 1.86
C ILE A 44 0.45 -8.19 2.26
N HIS A 45 1.58 -8.38 1.59
CA HIS A 45 2.84 -7.69 1.89
C HIS A 45 3.49 -7.09 0.65
N VAL A 46 4.24 -6.01 0.87
CA VAL A 46 4.99 -5.25 -0.14
C VAL A 46 6.44 -5.76 -0.29
N GLU A 47 6.81 -6.77 0.48
CA GLU A 47 8.11 -7.43 0.47
C GLU A 47 7.93 -8.94 0.49
N GLU A 48 8.84 -9.65 -0.17
CA GLU A 48 8.88 -11.12 -0.10
C GLU A 48 9.37 -11.51 1.30
N PRO A 49 8.53 -12.15 2.13
CA PRO A 49 9.00 -12.65 3.41
C PRO A 49 10.03 -13.78 3.17
N PRO A 50 10.88 -14.11 4.17
CA PRO A 50 11.86 -15.18 4.05
C PRO A 50 11.22 -16.49 3.57
N GLN A 51 11.86 -17.29 2.73
CA GLN A 51 11.26 -18.56 2.32
C GLN A 51 11.03 -19.50 3.52
N SER A 52 9.87 -20.16 3.56
CA SER A 52 9.50 -21.13 4.59
C SER A 52 8.52 -22.16 4.03
N ASP A 53 8.65 -23.41 4.48
CA ASP A 53 7.72 -24.50 4.13
C ASP A 53 6.35 -24.38 4.83
N GLU A 54 6.20 -23.44 5.77
CA GLU A 54 4.97 -23.23 6.55
C GLU A 54 3.91 -22.40 5.77
N TYR A 55 4.30 -21.64 4.75
CA TYR A 55 3.40 -20.77 4.00
C TYR A 55 3.68 -20.75 2.50
N GLN A 56 2.65 -20.39 1.74
CA GLN A 56 2.73 -20.20 0.29
C GLN A 56 2.71 -18.71 -0.03
N LEU A 57 3.55 -18.32 -1.00
CA LEU A 57 3.66 -16.95 -1.50
C LEU A 57 3.20 -16.91 -2.94
N GLN A 58 2.29 -15.99 -3.26
CA GLN A 58 1.91 -15.69 -4.62
C GLN A 58 2.11 -14.20 -4.89
N LYS A 59 2.95 -13.86 -5.87
CA LYS A 59 3.01 -12.49 -6.38
C LYS A 59 1.70 -12.17 -7.09
N ILE A 60 1.02 -11.13 -6.61
CA ILE A 60 -0.29 -10.67 -7.10
C ILE A 60 -0.20 -9.34 -7.84
N GLY A 61 0.97 -8.71 -7.86
CA GLY A 61 1.23 -7.48 -8.61
C GLY A 61 2.54 -6.83 -8.22
N SER A 62 2.73 -5.60 -8.68
CA SER A 62 3.83 -4.73 -8.27
C SER A 62 3.34 -3.29 -8.15
N THR A 63 4.07 -2.48 -7.39
CA THR A 63 3.81 -1.05 -7.29
C THR A 63 5.11 -0.27 -7.18
N TYR A 64 5.08 1.01 -7.54
CA TYR A 64 6.14 1.95 -7.22
C TYR A 64 5.59 3.11 -6.37
N PRO A 65 6.46 3.83 -5.63
CA PRO A 65 6.07 4.98 -4.84
C PRO A 65 5.84 6.22 -5.71
N VAL A 66 4.90 7.05 -5.27
CA VAL A 66 4.51 8.31 -5.89
C VAL A 66 4.35 9.36 -4.79
N ILE A 67 4.89 10.56 -5.03
CA ILE A 67 4.67 11.72 -4.19
C ILE A 67 3.42 12.44 -4.69
N TYR A 68 2.46 12.60 -3.80
CA TYR A 68 1.23 13.34 -4.00
C TYR A 68 1.24 14.64 -3.20
N GLY A 69 0.56 15.65 -3.71
CA GLY A 69 0.34 16.93 -3.02
C GLY A 69 -0.97 17.55 -3.51
N SER A 70 -1.39 18.65 -2.86
CA SER A 70 -2.58 19.41 -3.28
C SER A 70 -2.50 19.82 -4.77
N ARG A 71 -3.65 19.93 -5.45
CA ARG A 71 -3.73 20.47 -6.83
C ARG A 71 -3.18 21.89 -6.98
N THR A 72 -3.11 22.64 -5.88
CA THR A 72 -2.54 24.00 -5.83
C THR A 72 -1.13 24.02 -5.23
N HIS A 73 -0.46 22.87 -5.11
CA HIS A 73 0.86 22.79 -4.50
C HIS A 73 1.90 23.60 -5.31
N PRO A 74 2.79 24.39 -4.67
CA PRO A 74 3.73 25.26 -5.39
C PRO A 74 4.61 24.53 -6.42
N LEU A 75 5.05 23.31 -6.10
CA LEU A 75 5.88 22.49 -7.00
C LEU A 75 5.24 22.22 -8.37
N THR A 76 3.92 22.33 -8.53
CA THR A 76 3.29 22.01 -9.83
C THR A 76 3.39 23.12 -10.86
N GLN A 77 4.03 24.23 -10.48
CA GLN A 77 4.47 25.26 -11.40
C GLN A 77 5.84 24.92 -12.04
N HIS A 78 6.49 23.84 -11.60
CA HIS A 78 7.77 23.37 -12.12
C HIS A 78 7.58 22.15 -13.04
N THR A 79 8.44 22.00 -14.05
CA THR A 79 8.37 20.90 -15.03
C THR A 79 9.19 19.67 -14.65
N ASP A 80 10.32 19.84 -13.97
CA ASP A 80 11.28 18.77 -13.68
C ASP A 80 11.55 18.64 -12.17
N ILE A 81 10.49 18.35 -11.42
CA ILE A 81 10.53 18.27 -9.95
C ILE A 81 11.47 17.13 -9.51
N THR A 82 12.53 17.47 -8.78
CA THR A 82 13.49 16.52 -8.20
C THR A 82 13.01 16.01 -6.83
N ILE A 83 13.68 14.99 -6.26
CA ILE A 83 13.36 14.57 -4.89
C ILE A 83 13.82 15.65 -3.89
N GLU A 84 14.93 16.32 -4.17
CA GLU A 84 15.49 17.41 -3.38
C GLU A 84 14.51 18.60 -3.30
N ASP A 85 13.84 18.93 -4.41
CA ASP A 85 12.77 19.94 -4.42
C ASP A 85 11.63 19.57 -3.46
N CYS A 86 11.26 18.29 -3.43
CA CYS A 86 10.22 17.78 -2.54
C CYS A 86 10.65 17.82 -1.06
N LEU A 87 11.94 17.61 -0.76
CA LEU A 87 12.47 17.61 0.60
C LEU A 87 12.44 19.00 1.27
N ASN A 88 12.22 20.07 0.52
CA ASN A 88 12.00 21.41 1.07
C ASN A 88 10.63 21.54 1.77
N TYR A 89 9.74 20.57 1.59
CA TYR A 89 8.39 20.56 2.17
C TYR A 89 8.24 19.48 3.24
N GLN A 90 7.22 19.63 4.08
CA GLN A 90 6.89 18.62 5.09
C GLN A 90 6.00 17.53 4.51
N PHE A 91 6.20 16.30 4.99
CA PHE A 91 5.45 15.14 4.56
C PHE A 91 4.44 14.71 5.63
N VAL A 92 3.33 14.14 5.17
CA VAL A 92 2.46 13.29 5.98
C VAL A 92 2.76 11.83 5.66
N ASP A 93 2.68 10.97 6.67
CA ASP A 93 3.13 9.58 6.59
C ASP A 93 2.04 8.61 7.02
N LEU A 94 1.69 7.69 6.12
CA LEU A 94 0.76 6.60 6.40
C LEU A 94 1.48 5.49 7.15
N SER A 95 1.28 5.46 8.46
CA SER A 95 1.83 4.45 9.35
C SER A 95 0.99 3.18 9.29
N LEU A 96 1.48 2.18 8.55
CA LEU A 96 0.85 0.88 8.46
C LEU A 96 0.88 0.12 9.81
N ASP A 97 1.84 0.42 10.69
CA ASP A 97 1.87 -0.07 12.08
C ASP A 97 2.20 1.09 13.03
N VAL A 98 1.17 1.67 13.65
CA VAL A 98 1.29 2.80 14.60
C VAL A 98 2.01 2.39 15.90
N ARG A 99 2.08 1.10 16.20
CA ARG A 99 2.76 0.58 17.41
C ARG A 99 4.22 0.19 17.10
N SER A 100 4.59 0.25 15.82
CA SER A 100 5.87 0.04 15.12
C SER A 100 7.14 0.67 15.66
N ASN A 101 8.07 -0.05 16.30
CA ASN A 101 9.47 0.40 16.40
C ASN A 101 10.31 0.04 15.16
N HIS A 102 9.81 -0.85 14.29
CA HIS A 102 10.40 -1.07 12.96
C HIS A 102 9.70 -0.13 11.98
N ASN A 103 10.46 0.80 11.39
CA ASN A 103 9.99 1.61 10.28
C ASN A 103 10.02 0.72 9.04
N TYR A 104 8.87 0.30 8.52
CA TYR A 104 8.80 0.02 7.09
C TYR A 104 9.26 1.30 6.40
N LEU A 105 10.45 1.27 5.82
CA LEU A 105 10.99 2.38 5.06
C LEU A 105 10.48 2.21 3.64
N ASN A 106 9.72 3.19 3.16
CA ASN A 106 9.37 3.17 1.75
C ASN A 106 10.68 3.20 0.91
N PRO A 107 10.69 2.66 -0.31
CA PRO A 107 11.90 2.60 -1.15
C PRO A 107 12.63 3.95 -1.29
N ILE A 108 11.88 5.06 -1.32
CA ILE A 108 12.45 6.42 -1.34
C ILE A 108 13.19 6.72 -0.02
N ASP A 109 12.64 6.38 1.14
CA ASP A 109 13.29 6.61 2.44
C ASP A 109 14.58 5.79 2.57
N VAL A 110 14.60 4.56 2.03
CA VAL A 110 15.82 3.73 1.99
C VAL A 110 16.91 4.42 1.17
N GLU A 111 16.56 4.99 0.02
CA GLU A 111 17.52 5.67 -0.84
C GLU A 111 18.01 7.00 -0.22
N LEU A 112 17.11 7.79 0.36
CA LEU A 112 17.46 9.01 1.09
C LEU A 112 18.43 8.71 2.24
N ALA A 113 18.19 7.64 3.00
CA ALA A 113 19.05 7.25 4.11
C ALA A 113 20.47 6.89 3.68
N LYS A 114 20.65 6.23 2.52
CA LYS A 114 22.00 5.95 1.96
C LYS A 114 22.79 7.22 1.67
N GLN A 115 22.09 8.32 1.40
CA GLN A 115 22.67 9.64 1.11
C GLN A 115 22.75 10.53 2.35
N GLY A 116 22.42 10.01 3.54
CA GLY A 116 22.40 10.79 4.78
C GLY A 116 21.26 11.82 4.84
N GLN A 117 20.26 11.68 3.98
CA GLN A 117 19.10 12.56 3.91
C GLN A 117 17.87 11.92 4.57
N SER A 118 16.92 12.76 4.97
CA SER A 118 15.62 12.32 5.45
C SER A 118 14.58 13.41 5.20
N ARG A 119 13.31 13.00 5.05
CA ARG A 119 12.18 13.92 4.91
C ARG A 119 11.69 14.38 6.29
N THR A 120 11.23 15.63 6.36
CA THR A 120 10.57 16.15 7.57
C THR A 120 9.13 15.67 7.62
N ILE A 121 8.72 15.01 8.71
CA ILE A 121 7.35 14.52 8.88
C ILE A 121 6.53 15.49 9.75
N ALA A 122 5.45 16.05 9.20
CA ALA A 122 4.51 16.90 9.94
C ALA A 122 3.44 16.09 10.69
N LEU A 123 3.00 14.98 10.11
CA LEU A 123 1.95 14.12 10.66
C LEU A 123 2.19 12.67 10.28
N LYS A 124 2.03 11.77 11.25
CA LYS A 124 2.03 10.33 11.03
C LYS A 124 0.71 9.75 11.54
N SER A 125 0.00 8.99 10.71
CA SER A 125 -1.30 8.41 11.07
C SER A 125 -1.50 7.07 10.37
N GLY A 126 -2.23 6.14 10.99
CA GLY A 126 -2.69 4.91 10.34
C GLY A 126 -3.98 5.09 9.53
N GLN A 127 -4.61 6.26 9.60
CA GLN A 127 -5.86 6.56 8.92
C GLN A 127 -5.60 7.43 7.69
N LEU A 128 -5.80 6.87 6.50
CA LEU A 128 -5.60 7.59 5.24
C LEU A 128 -6.47 8.85 5.16
N SER A 129 -7.74 8.79 5.57
CA SER A 129 -8.64 9.96 5.54
C SER A 129 -8.09 11.15 6.33
N THR A 130 -7.57 10.94 7.55
CA THR A 130 -6.95 12.00 8.35
C THR A 130 -5.76 12.64 7.64
N LEU A 131 -4.96 11.83 6.93
CA LEU A 131 -3.81 12.33 6.18
C LEU A 131 -4.26 13.17 4.99
N LEU A 132 -5.25 12.69 4.24
CA LEU A 132 -5.83 13.41 3.09
C LEU A 132 -6.41 14.76 3.52
N ASP A 133 -7.20 14.79 4.60
CA ASP A 133 -7.76 16.03 5.16
C ASP A 133 -6.65 17.02 5.58
N SER A 134 -5.52 16.50 6.08
CA SER A 134 -4.39 17.34 6.51
C SER A 134 -3.50 17.84 5.37
N LEU A 135 -3.63 17.29 4.17
CA LEU A 135 -2.96 17.75 2.94
C LEU A 135 -3.74 18.88 2.29
N ALA A 136 -5.08 18.82 2.34
CA ALA A 136 -5.96 19.78 1.69
C ALA A 136 -5.63 21.22 2.10
N GLY A 137 -5.41 22.10 1.12
CA GLY A 137 -5.08 23.51 1.35
C GLY A 137 -3.69 23.77 1.96
N THR A 138 -2.80 22.77 1.99
CA THR A 138 -1.41 22.92 2.46
C THR A 138 -0.40 22.66 1.33
N ASP A 139 0.86 22.95 1.61
CA ASP A 139 2.03 22.59 0.80
C ASP A 139 2.72 21.31 1.29
N ARG A 140 1.96 20.45 2.00
CA ARG A 140 2.47 19.16 2.46
C ARG A 140 2.41 18.13 1.35
N LEU A 141 3.29 17.15 1.47
CA LEU A 141 3.42 16.04 0.53
C LEU A 141 3.09 14.70 1.19
N MET A 142 2.71 13.71 0.41
CA MET A 142 2.48 12.34 0.87
C MET A 142 3.15 11.37 -0.08
N ILE A 143 3.92 10.42 0.44
CA ILE A 143 4.39 9.28 -0.34
C ILE A 143 3.34 8.17 -0.23
N SER A 144 2.85 7.69 -1.37
CA SER A 144 1.93 6.55 -1.43
C SER A 144 2.18 5.70 -2.67
N SER A 145 1.41 4.63 -2.84
CA SER A 145 1.52 3.72 -3.97
C SER A 145 0.91 4.32 -5.24
N HIS A 146 1.49 4.03 -6.41
CA HIS A 146 0.88 4.34 -7.70
C HIS A 146 -0.49 3.66 -7.90
N ALA A 147 -0.74 2.54 -7.22
CA ALA A 147 -2.00 1.81 -7.31
C ALA A 147 -3.17 2.60 -6.72
N LEU A 148 -2.89 3.60 -5.87
CA LEU A 148 -3.89 4.52 -5.33
C LEU A 148 -4.10 5.76 -6.22
N ALA A 149 -3.35 5.93 -7.31
CA ALA A 149 -3.39 7.16 -8.11
C ALA A 149 -4.81 7.47 -8.59
N ASP A 150 -5.51 6.51 -9.19
CA ASP A 150 -6.87 6.75 -9.70
C ASP A 150 -7.85 7.18 -8.60
N ASP A 151 -7.75 6.60 -7.40
CA ASP A 151 -8.60 7.00 -6.27
C ASP A 151 -8.26 8.42 -5.80
N LEU A 152 -6.97 8.70 -5.59
CA LEU A 152 -6.49 9.97 -5.08
C LEU A 152 -6.70 11.13 -6.07
N LEU A 153 -6.58 10.88 -7.37
CA LEU A 153 -6.70 11.92 -8.40
C LEU A 153 -8.15 12.23 -8.77
N ASN A 154 -9.04 11.22 -8.74
CA ASN A 154 -10.44 11.40 -9.16
C ASN A 154 -11.36 11.79 -8.00
N HIS A 155 -11.01 11.44 -6.76
CA HIS A 155 -11.88 11.63 -5.60
C HIS A 155 -11.33 12.59 -4.54
N GLU A 156 -10.03 12.94 -4.60
CA GLU A 156 -9.41 13.89 -3.68
C GLU A 156 -8.83 15.09 -4.47
N ASP A 157 -8.64 16.23 -3.81
CA ASP A 157 -8.04 17.43 -4.44
C ASP A 157 -6.49 17.33 -4.51
N LEU A 158 -6.01 16.18 -4.98
CA LEU A 158 -4.60 15.84 -5.05
C LEU A 158 -4.11 15.69 -6.49
N GLN A 159 -2.80 15.79 -6.67
CA GLN A 159 -2.10 15.52 -7.91
C GLN A 159 -0.77 14.82 -7.68
N VAL A 160 -0.26 14.17 -8.73
CA VAL A 160 1.08 13.61 -8.74
C VAL A 160 2.10 14.73 -8.83
N ILE A 161 2.96 14.84 -7.82
CA ILE A 161 4.11 15.76 -7.81
C ILE A 161 5.32 15.08 -8.44
N LYS A 162 5.57 13.81 -8.09
CA LYS A 162 6.68 13.04 -8.65
C LYS A 162 6.39 11.55 -8.59
N ALA A 163 6.54 10.87 -9.73
CA ALA A 163 6.42 9.41 -9.82
C ALA A 163 7.82 8.77 -9.92
N PHE A 164 8.02 7.67 -9.21
CA PHE A 164 9.25 6.88 -9.26
C PHE A 164 9.04 5.63 -10.10
N ASN A 165 8.53 5.80 -11.33
CA ASN A 165 8.24 4.72 -12.27
C ASN A 165 9.53 4.27 -12.98
N ARG A 166 10.42 3.62 -12.22
CA ARG A 166 11.67 3.01 -12.70
C ARG A 166 11.88 1.69 -12.00
N ASP A 167 12.51 0.73 -12.68
CA ASP A 167 12.64 -0.66 -12.22
C ASP A 167 13.21 -0.81 -10.80
N ASP A 168 14.09 0.10 -10.37
CA ASP A 168 14.70 0.12 -9.05
C ASP A 168 13.75 0.48 -7.90
N TYR A 169 12.58 1.06 -8.21
CA TYR A 169 11.57 1.46 -7.23
C TYR A 169 10.33 0.56 -7.22
N TYR A 170 10.25 -0.41 -8.13
CA TYR A 170 9.16 -1.38 -8.12
C TYR A 170 9.31 -2.35 -6.95
N VAL A 171 8.25 -2.49 -6.18
CA VAL A 171 8.10 -3.44 -5.08
C VAL A 171 6.99 -4.43 -5.41
N GLY A 172 7.21 -5.70 -5.10
CA GLY A 172 6.23 -6.76 -5.34
C GLY A 172 5.11 -6.73 -4.31
N LEU A 173 3.91 -7.07 -4.74
CA LEU A 173 2.79 -7.34 -3.84
C LEU A 173 2.57 -8.84 -3.77
N TYR A 174 2.57 -9.39 -2.55
CA TYR A 174 2.51 -10.82 -2.30
C TYR A 174 1.31 -11.16 -1.43
N LEU A 175 0.52 -12.12 -1.89
CA LEU A 175 -0.51 -12.79 -1.10
C LEU A 175 0.11 -14.00 -0.41
N ILE A 176 -0.08 -14.08 0.91
CA ILE A 176 0.48 -15.11 1.78
C ILE A 176 -0.67 -15.92 2.38
N GLU A 177 -0.56 -17.24 2.33
CA GLU A 177 -1.46 -18.17 3.03
C GLU A 177 -0.65 -19.23 3.78
N HIS A 178 -1.20 -19.77 4.87
CA HIS A 178 -0.55 -20.88 5.58
C HIS A 178 -0.76 -22.20 4.80
N ARG A 179 0.25 -23.08 4.78
CA ARG A 179 0.16 -24.39 4.07
C ARG A 179 -1.03 -25.26 4.52
N LYS A 180 -1.48 -25.09 5.76
CA LYS A 180 -2.66 -25.80 6.32
C LYS A 180 -3.95 -25.51 5.54
N THR A 181 -4.09 -24.30 4.99
CA THR A 181 -5.33 -23.86 4.33
C THR A 181 -5.30 -24.09 2.82
N GLU A 182 -4.14 -24.42 2.25
CA GLU A 182 -3.91 -24.63 0.81
C GLU A 182 -4.87 -25.66 0.17
N SER A 183 -5.25 -26.70 0.92
CA SER A 183 -6.15 -27.75 0.42
C SER A 183 -7.64 -27.44 0.58
N SER A 184 -7.99 -26.36 1.29
CA SER A 184 -9.37 -25.98 1.58
C SER A 184 -10.06 -25.39 0.34
N PRO A 185 -11.21 -25.94 -0.09
CA PRO A 185 -11.97 -25.38 -1.21
C PRO A 185 -12.39 -23.92 -1.00
N ALA A 186 -12.73 -23.54 0.24
CA ALA A 186 -13.12 -22.17 0.58
C ALA A 186 -11.96 -21.19 0.41
N HIS A 187 -10.76 -21.56 0.87
CA HIS A 187 -9.55 -20.72 0.75
C HIS A 187 -9.13 -20.59 -0.71
N ARG A 188 -9.13 -21.69 -1.48
CA ARG A 188 -8.83 -21.64 -2.92
C ARG A 188 -9.78 -20.73 -3.69
N TRP A 189 -11.08 -20.85 -3.41
CA TRP A 189 -12.09 -19.98 -4.01
C TRP A 189 -11.85 -18.51 -3.67
N PHE A 190 -11.66 -18.20 -2.39
CA PHE A 190 -11.45 -16.82 -1.95
C PHE A 190 -10.13 -16.23 -2.47
N LYS A 191 -9.06 -17.02 -2.45
CA LYS A 191 -7.76 -16.68 -3.05
C LYS A 191 -7.91 -16.29 -4.52
N GLN A 192 -8.63 -17.09 -5.29
CA GLN A 192 -8.88 -16.79 -6.70
C GLN A 192 -9.65 -15.47 -6.85
N LEU A 193 -10.69 -15.24 -6.04
CA LEU A 193 -11.45 -14.00 -6.05
C LEU A 193 -10.57 -12.77 -5.75
N VAL A 194 -9.64 -12.88 -4.79
CA VAL A 194 -8.67 -11.83 -4.47
C VAL A 194 -7.73 -11.56 -5.64
N VAL A 195 -7.17 -12.61 -6.25
CA VAL A 195 -6.24 -12.51 -7.38
C VAL A 195 -6.94 -11.87 -8.59
N ASP A 196 -8.15 -12.31 -8.92
CA ASP A 196 -8.93 -11.79 -10.04
C ASP A 196 -9.23 -10.30 -9.83
N SER A 197 -9.72 -9.94 -8.63
CA SER A 197 -10.05 -8.54 -8.27
C SER A 197 -8.85 -7.61 -8.33
N LEU A 198 -7.63 -8.11 -8.10
CA LEU A 198 -6.38 -7.36 -8.14
C LEU A 198 -5.77 -7.27 -9.53
N SER A 199 -5.85 -8.35 -10.31
CA SER A 199 -5.33 -8.37 -11.69
C SER A 199 -6.01 -7.33 -12.59
N GLU A 200 -7.27 -7.00 -12.31
CA GLU A 200 -8.00 -5.92 -12.98
C GLU A 200 -7.49 -4.51 -12.62
N ARG A 201 -6.68 -4.38 -11.55
CA ARG A 201 -6.32 -3.09 -10.93
C ARG A 201 -4.82 -2.82 -10.85
N ILE A 202 -3.99 -3.86 -10.92
CA ILE A 202 -2.54 -3.77 -10.91
C ILE A 202 -2.01 -4.46 -12.17
N SER A 203 -1.32 -3.72 -13.02
CA SER A 203 -0.63 -4.30 -14.17
C SER A 203 0.40 -5.32 -13.68
N THR A 204 0.19 -6.61 -13.98
CA THR A 204 1.22 -7.64 -13.91
C THR A 204 2.20 -7.41 -15.05
N THR A 205 3.19 -6.56 -14.82
CA THR A 205 4.39 -6.47 -15.67
C THR A 205 5.55 -7.17 -14.98
#